data_AF-C9L419-F1
#
_entry.id   AF-C9L419-F1
#
_cell.length_a   1.000
_cell.length_b   1.000
_cell.length_c   1.000
_cell.angle_alpha   90.00
_cell.angle_beta   90.00
_cell.angle_gamma   90.00
#
_symmetry.space_group_name_H-M   'P 1'
#
loop_
_entity.id
_entity.type
_entity.pdbx_description
1 polymer ?
#
loop_
_entity_poly.entity_id
_entity_poly.type
_entity_poly.pdbx_seq_one_letter_code
_entity_poly.pdbx_strand_id
1 'polypeptide(L)' 'MKKVQIDYELFRKLIFYHLGSDDQYEEDIRNGLEEKLDALVRHELYTKYKTAPSEEEQEKARQEYLDKRGVSASYRW' A
#
# COMPACT_ATOMS: atom_id res chain seq x y z
N MET A 1 -5.13 -16.83 8.91
CA MET A 1 -5.33 -15.59 8.12
C MET A 1 -4.43 -14.51 8.68
N LYS A 2 -3.73 -13.74 7.84
CA LYS A 2 -2.97 -12.56 8.32
C LYS A 2 -3.95 -11.47 8.76
N LYS A 3 -3.65 -10.81 9.87
CA LYS A 3 -4.42 -9.64 10.34
C LYS A 3 -3.84 -8.39 9.69
N VAL A 4 -4.71 -7.55 9.14
CA VAL A 4 -4.33 -6.25 8.56
C VAL A 4 -4.70 -5.17 9.57
N GLN A 5 -3.74 -4.31 9.91
CA GLN A 5 -4.02 -3.09 10.69
C GLN A 5 -4.43 -1.97 9.73
N ILE A 6 -5.51 -1.27 10.05
CA ILE A 6 -5.96 -0.08 9.35
C ILE A 6 -6.08 1.08 10.33
N ASP A 7 -6.09 2.30 9.81
CA ASP A 7 -6.30 3.48 10.61
C ASP A 7 -7.68 3.46 11.31
N TYR A 8 -7.74 3.99 12.52
CA TYR A 8 -8.96 3.96 13.32
C TYR A 8 -10.09 4.79 12.69
N GLU A 9 -9.78 5.97 12.14
CA GLU A 9 -10.77 6.80 11.46
C GLU A 9 -11.27 6.13 10.18
N LEU A 10 -10.37 5.49 9.41
CA LEU A 10 -10.78 4.70 8.25
C LEU A 10 -11.73 3.56 8.65
N PHE A 11 -11.45 2.85 9.74
CA PHE A 11 -12.35 1.82 10.27
C PHE A 11 -13.71 2.38 10.70
N ARG A 12 -13.71 3.52 11.40
CA ARG A 12 -14.92 4.22 11.83
C ARG A 12 -15.77 4.65 10.63
N LYS A 13 -15.16 5.22 9.58
CA LYS A 13 -15.84 5.60 8.34
C LYS A 13 -16.44 4.39 7.63
N LEU A 14 -15.71 3.28 7.54
CA LEU A 14 -16.22 2.02 7.00
C LEU A 14 -17.48 1.53 7.73
N ILE A 15 -17.52 1.64 9.06
CA ILE A 15 -18.71 1.31 9.84
C ILE A 15 -19.88 2.21 9.46
N PHE A 16 -19.69 3.53 9.41
CA PHE A 16 -20.78 4.46 9.08
C PHE A 16 -21.29 4.30 7.66
N TYR A 17 -20.38 4.11 6.70
CA TYR A 17 -20.75 3.90 5.30
C TYR A 17 -21.56 2.61 5.12
N HIS A 18 -21.09 1.48 5.67
CA HIS A 18 -21.74 0.19 5.44
C HIS A 18 -22.94 -0.09 6.35
N LEU A 19 -22.91 0.37 7.61
CA LEU A 19 -23.98 0.09 8.57
C LEU A 19 -24.93 1.28 8.78
N GLY A 20 -24.43 2.51 8.58
CA GLY A 20 -25.22 3.74 8.70
C GLY A 20 -25.90 4.18 7.40
N SER A 21 -25.56 3.57 6.26
CA SER A 21 -26.01 3.99 4.92
C SER A 21 -25.67 5.46 4.61
N ASP A 22 -24.53 5.90 5.15
CA ASP A 22 -24.05 7.28 5.03
C ASP A 22 -22.97 7.36 3.95
N ASP A 23 -23.36 7.79 2.76
CA ASP A 23 -22.51 7.82 1.55
C ASP A 23 -21.47 8.95 1.56
N GLN A 24 -21.55 9.89 2.51
CA GLN A 24 -20.64 11.04 2.60
C GLN A 24 -19.16 10.64 2.75
N TYR A 25 -18.88 9.42 3.19
CA TYR A 25 -17.54 8.90 3.43
C TYR A 25 -16.97 8.05 2.27
N GLU A 26 -17.70 7.86 1.17
CA GLU A 26 -17.29 6.95 0.08
C GLU A 26 -15.89 7.28 -0.45
N GLU A 27 -15.65 8.56 -0.77
CA GLU A 27 -14.37 9.01 -1.31
C GLU A 27 -13.22 8.85 -0.30
N ASP A 28 -13.46 9.25 0.95
CA ASP A 28 -12.47 9.11 2.02
C ASP A 28 -12.09 7.65 2.28
N ILE A 29 -13.09 6.74 2.22
CA ILE A 29 -12.88 5.31 2.37
C ILE A 29 -12.07 4.77 1.20
N ARG A 30 -12.44 5.12 -0.04
CA ARG A 30 -11.72 4.69 -1.23
C ARG A 30 -10.26 5.11 -1.15
N ASN A 31 -10.00 6.39 -0.90
CA ASN A 31 -8.65 6.94 -0.84
C ASN A 31 -7.83 6.28 0.29
N GLY A 32 -8.42 6.12 1.49
CA GLY A 32 -7.74 5.47 2.61
C GLY A 32 -7.44 3.99 2.38
N LEU A 33 -8.32 3.27 1.68
CA LEU A 33 -8.09 1.87 1.31
C LEU A 33 -7.03 1.74 0.21
N GLU A 34 -7.01 2.63 -0.78
CA GLU A 34 -5.97 2.70 -1.81
C GLU A 34 -4.59 2.95 -1.19
N GLU A 35 -4.47 3.94 -0.31
CA GLU A 35 -3.24 4.21 0.44
C GLU A 35 -2.77 2.99 1.24
N LYS A 36 -3.72 2.30 1.89
CA LYS A 36 -3.41 1.10 2.66
C LYS A 36 -2.91 -0.04 1.76
N LEU A 37 -3.55 -0.25 0.62
CA LEU A 37 -3.14 -1.25 -0.36
C LEU A 37 -1.73 -0.96 -0.87
N ASP A 38 -1.44 0.29 -1.25
CA ASP A 38 -0.12 0.69 -1.70
C ASP A 38 0.95 0.55 -0.61
N ALA A 39 0.61 0.78 0.66
CA ALA A 39 1.51 0.49 1.77
C ALA A 39 1.82 -1.02 1.91
N LEU A 40 0.82 -1.89 1.74
CA LEU A 40 1.01 -3.35 1.78
C LEU A 40 1.88 -3.83 0.62
N VAL A 41 1.62 -3.37 -0.60
CA VAL A 41 2.42 -3.70 -1.79
C VAL A 41 3.87 -3.25 -1.61
N ARG A 42 4.08 -2.01 -1.15
CA ARG A 42 5.44 -1.49 -0.87
C ARG A 42 6.19 -2.32 0.17
N HIS A 43 5.51 -2.72 1.25
CA HIS A 43 6.11 -3.57 2.28
C HIS A 43 6.49 -4.95 1.71
N GLU A 44 5.65 -5.54 0.87
CA GLU A 44 5.94 -6.82 0.22
C GLU A 44 7.15 -6.71 -0.73
N LEU A 45 7.18 -5.69 -1.58
CA LEU A 45 8.31 -5.42 -2.49
C LEU A 45 9.60 -5.19 -1.71
N TYR A 46 9.55 -4.39 -0.64
CA TYR A 46 10.71 -4.17 0.21
C TYR A 46 11.20 -5.47 0.88
N THR A 47 10.27 -6.31 1.35
CA THR A 47 10.60 -7.61 1.93
C THR A 47 11.27 -8.50 0.88
N LYS A 48 10.69 -8.62 -0.33
CA LYS A 48 11.28 -9.38 -1.44
C LYS A 48 12.67 -8.87 -1.79
N TYR A 49 12.86 -7.57 -1.90
CA TYR A 49 14.16 -6.94 -2.11
C TYR A 49 15.19 -7.32 -1.01
N LYS A 50 14.77 -7.35 0.26
CA LYS A 50 15.66 -7.69 1.38
C LYS A 50 15.95 -9.19 1.51
N THR A 51 15.09 -10.05 0.99
CA THR A 51 15.23 -11.52 1.10
C THR A 51 15.50 -12.21 -0.23
N ALA A 52 15.76 -11.46 -1.31
CA ALA A 52 16.03 -12.01 -2.62
C ALA A 52 17.31 -12.88 -2.60
N PRO A 53 17.28 -14.09 -3.18
CA PRO A 53 18.44 -14.98 -3.20
C PRO A 53 19.47 -14.62 -4.28
N SER A 54 19.10 -13.77 -5.25
CA SER A 54 19.95 -13.34 -6.36
C SER A 54 19.94 -11.82 -6.54
N GLU A 55 21.04 -11.26 -7.06
CA GLU A 55 21.15 -9.81 -7.34
C GLU A 55 20.15 -9.34 -8.42
N GLU A 56 19.83 -10.18 -9.39
CA GLU A 56 18.87 -9.85 -10.46
C GLU A 56 17.44 -9.71 -9.91
N GLU A 57 17.00 -10.65 -9.06
CA GLU A 57 15.70 -10.55 -8.38
C GLU A 57 15.66 -9.42 -7.36
N GLN A 58 16.80 -9.14 -6.71
CA GLN A 58 16.95 -8.02 -5.82
C GLN A 58 16.77 -6.68 -6.56
N GLU A 59 17.47 -6.49 -7.68
CA GLU A 59 17.38 -5.25 -8.46
C GLU A 59 16.00 -5.08 -9.09
N LYS A 60 15.37 -6.18 -9.54
CA LYS A 60 13.99 -6.14 -10.02
C LYS A 60 13.01 -5.66 -8.94
N ALA A 61 13.10 -6.21 -7.72
CA ALA A 61 12.25 -5.79 -6.61
C ALA A 61 12.52 -4.34 -6.17
N ARG A 62 13.79 -3.88 -6.24
CA ARG A 62 14.17 -2.49 -5.99
C ARG A 62 13.52 -1.56 -7.01
N GLN A 63 13.58 -1.91 -8.29
CA GLN A 63 13.01 -1.09 -9.35
C GLN A 63 11.50 -0.98 -9.23
N GLU A 64 10.80 -2.10 -9.03
CA GLU A 64 9.34 -2.13 -8.81
C GLU A 64 8.92 -1.31 -7.57
N TYR A 65 9.71 -1.33 -6.49
CA TYR A 65 9.48 -0.51 -5.31
C TYR A 65 9.64 1.00 -5.62
N LEU A 66 10.68 1.39 -6.35
CA LEU A 66 10.94 2.78 -6.73
C LEU A 66 9.89 3.32 -7.70
N ASP A 67 9.42 2.48 -8.63
CA ASP A 67 8.29 2.78 -9.53
C ASP A 67 7.02 3.04 -8.74
N LYS A 68 6.68 2.17 -7.79
CA LYS A 68 5.53 2.37 -6.89
C LYS A 68 5.66 3.59 -5.98
N ARG A 69 6.88 4.05 -5.69
CA ARG A 69 7.13 5.30 -4.95
C ARG A 69 7.06 6.55 -5.82
N GLY A 70 6.96 6.41 -7.14
CA GLY A 70 6.96 7.53 -8.09
C GLY A 70 8.30 8.27 -8.18
N VAL A 71 9.41 7.63 -7.80
CA VAL A 71 10.74 8.25 -7.88
C VAL A 71 11.14 8.32 -9.34
N SER A 72 11.46 9.50 -9.90
CA SER A 72 11.91 9.57 -11.31
C SER A 72 13.21 8.79 -11.52
N ALA A 73 13.35 8.14 -12.68
CA ALA A 73 14.52 7.34 -13.05
C ALA A 73 15.86 8.08 -12.88
N SER A 74 15.87 9.40 -13.09
CA SER A 74 17.05 10.25 -12.92
C SER A 74 17.57 10.32 -11.46
N TYR A 75 16.75 9.94 -10.48
CA TYR A 75 17.09 9.95 -9.05
C TYR A 75 17.35 8.53 -8.49
N ARG A 76 17.44 7.52 -9.35
CA ARG A 76 17.54 6.10 -8.95
C ARG A 76 18.97 5.53 -8.97
N TRP A 77 19.98 6.40 -9.07
CA TRP A 77 21.39 6.02 -9.05
C TRP A 77 21.84 5.47 -7.68
#